data_AF-A0A9J6PB36-F1
#
_entry.id   AF-A0A9J6PB36-F1
#
_cell.length_a   1.000
_cell.length_b   1.000
_cell.length_c   1.000
_cell.angle_alpha   90.00
_cell.angle_beta   90.00
_cell.angle_gamma   90.00
#
_symmetry.space_group_name_H-M   'P 1'
#
loop_
_entity.id
_entity.type
_entity.pdbx_description
1 polymer ?
#
loop_
_entity_poly.entity_id
_entity_poly.type
_entity_poly.pdbx_seq_one_letter_code
_entity_poly.pdbx_strand_id
1 'polypeptide(L)'
;MTTRKTTDAKTATADAFKLAQDATEKFNVLGKDMTAAIEEARKASAERAVALSNTALDIAQANLNDGFEAARAAMEAKDVREAFEIQTAYFRTVFDRTAGEGRKLTEMTNDFVRTSAEPFTKLAAELRAKTAA
;
A
#
# COMPACT_ATOMS: atom_id res chain seq x y z
N MET A 1 -10.24 10.88 65.31
CA MET A 1 -10.78 10.19 64.12
C MET A 1 -10.46 10.93 62.80
N THR A 2 -9.51 11.86 62.79
CA THR A 2 -9.31 12.85 61.70
C THR A 2 -8.13 12.52 60.78
N THR A 3 -7.21 11.67 61.23
CA THR A 3 -5.95 11.35 60.55
C THR A 3 -6.06 10.28 59.47
N ARG A 4 -7.06 9.38 59.54
CA ARG A 4 -7.24 8.29 58.56
C ARG A 4 -7.77 8.81 57.21
N LYS A 5 -8.80 9.67 57.24
CA LYS A 5 -9.40 10.30 56.05
C LYS A 5 -8.42 11.16 55.24
N THR A 6 -7.45 11.81 55.90
CA THR A 6 -6.45 12.65 55.24
C THR A 6 -5.36 11.83 54.56
N THR A 7 -5.01 10.65 55.10
CA THR A 7 -4.11 9.69 54.44
C THR A 7 -4.78 9.08 53.21
N ASP A 8 -6.03 8.62 53.31
CA ASP A 8 -6.77 8.02 52.20
C ASP A 8 -6.97 9.00 51.01
N ALA A 9 -7.25 10.28 51.30
CA ALA A 9 -7.39 11.32 50.28
C ALA A 9 -6.06 11.67 49.59
N LYS A 10 -4.94 11.70 50.32
CA LYS A 10 -3.60 11.93 49.75
C LYS A 10 -3.17 10.78 48.84
N THR A 11 -3.44 9.54 49.24
CA THR A 11 -3.12 8.34 48.44
C THR A 11 -3.96 8.31 47.17
N ALA A 12 -5.28 8.57 47.25
CA ALA A 12 -6.15 8.63 46.08
C ALA A 12 -5.73 9.72 45.07
N THR A 13 -5.22 10.86 45.55
CA THR A 13 -4.73 11.94 44.68
C THR A 13 -3.39 11.57 44.03
N ALA A 14 -2.50 10.87 44.74
CA ALA A 14 -1.24 10.37 44.20
C ALA A 14 -1.46 9.25 43.16
N ASP A 15 -2.41 8.36 43.40
CA ASP A 15 -2.78 7.29 42.46
C ASP A 15 -3.44 7.87 41.19
N ALA A 16 -4.30 8.88 41.33
CA ALA A 16 -4.87 9.58 40.19
C ALA A 16 -3.80 10.30 39.35
N PHE A 17 -2.78 10.87 39.99
CA PHE A 17 -1.67 11.52 39.29
C PHE A 17 -0.77 10.52 38.57
N LYS A 18 -0.47 9.37 39.19
CA LYS A 18 0.24 8.27 38.54
C LYS A 18 -0.54 7.71 37.35
N LEU A 19 -1.84 7.48 37.51
CA LEU A 19 -2.70 7.02 36.43
C LEU A 19 -2.71 8.01 35.25
N ALA A 20 -2.73 9.32 35.54
CA ALA A 20 -2.65 10.36 34.53
C ALA A 20 -1.28 10.41 33.84
N GLN A 21 -0.18 10.24 34.59
CA GLN A 21 1.17 10.11 34.01
C GLN A 21 1.29 8.87 33.13
N ASP A 22 0.88 7.71 33.62
CA ASP A 22 0.92 6.45 32.88
C ASP A 22 0.06 6.51 31.61
N ALA A 23 -1.12 7.14 31.68
CA ALA A 23 -1.99 7.33 30.53
C ALA A 23 -1.33 8.26 29.49
N THR A 24 -0.68 9.33 29.94
CA THR A 24 0.02 10.29 29.05
C THR A 24 1.25 9.65 28.40
N GLU A 25 2.04 8.88 29.15
CA GLU A 25 3.18 8.14 28.62
C GLU A 25 2.75 7.08 27.62
N LYS A 26 1.71 6.28 27.94
CA LYS A 26 1.14 5.30 27.00
C LYS A 26 0.64 5.95 25.72
N PHE A 27 -0.03 7.10 25.81
CA PHE A 27 -0.51 7.83 24.65
C PHE A 27 0.64 8.37 23.79
N ASN A 28 1.68 8.92 24.42
CA ASN A 28 2.86 9.41 23.73
C ASN A 28 3.66 8.28 23.04
N VAL A 29 3.80 7.13 23.70
CA VAL A 29 4.45 5.95 23.11
C VAL A 29 3.63 5.41 21.95
N LEU A 30 2.30 5.28 22.10
CA LEU A 30 1.42 4.84 21.02
C LEU A 30 1.49 5.77 19.81
N GLY A 31 1.52 7.09 20.03
CA GLY A 31 1.66 8.08 18.96
C GLY A 31 3.00 7.98 18.22
N LYS A 32 4.10 7.76 18.94
CA LYS A 32 5.42 7.55 18.35
C LYS A 32 5.52 6.23 17.57
N ASP A 33 5.05 5.14 18.15
CA ASP A 33 5.07 3.81 17.52
C ASP A 33 4.20 3.78 16.25
N MET A 34 3.05 4.46 16.27
CA MET A 34 2.21 4.64 15.08
C MET A 34 2.89 5.48 14.00
N THR A 35 3.57 6.57 14.38
CA THR A 35 4.31 7.42 13.43
C THR A 35 5.46 6.65 12.78
N ALA A 36 6.17 5.82 13.57
CA ALA A 36 7.23 4.95 13.06
C ALA A 36 6.69 3.90 12.08
N ALA A 37 5.53 3.29 12.38
CA ALA A 37 4.89 2.35 11.46
C ALA A 37 4.48 2.99 10.13
N ILE A 38 4.00 4.23 10.14
CA ILE A 38 3.68 5.00 8.92
C ILE A 38 4.96 5.26 8.09
N GLU A 39 6.03 5.70 8.74
CA GLU A 39 7.33 5.96 8.11
C GLU A 39 7.92 4.68 7.50
N GLU A 40 7.87 3.55 8.21
CA GLU A 40 8.33 2.24 7.74
C GLU A 40 7.48 1.75 6.56
N ALA A 41 6.16 1.88 6.64
CA ALA A 41 5.24 1.50 5.55
C ALA A 41 5.53 2.31 4.29
N ARG A 42 5.77 3.63 4.43
CA ARG A 42 6.16 4.50 3.32
C ARG A 42 7.47 4.04 2.68
N LYS A 43 8.51 3.77 3.49
CA LYS A 43 9.82 3.31 2.97
C LYS A 43 9.71 1.96 2.28
N ALA A 44 8.99 1.02 2.89
CA ALA A 44 8.84 -0.33 2.38
C ALA A 44 7.99 -0.39 1.09
N SER A 45 7.08 0.55 0.88
CA SER A 45 6.20 0.58 -0.29
C SER A 45 6.62 1.54 -1.40
N ALA A 46 7.58 2.46 -1.15
CA ALA A 46 8.02 3.47 -2.11
C ALA A 46 8.51 2.88 -3.44
N GLU A 47 9.43 1.90 -3.39
CA GLU A 47 9.96 1.25 -4.60
C GLU A 47 8.88 0.50 -5.38
N ARG A 48 7.92 -0.10 -4.67
CA ARG A 48 6.78 -0.83 -5.25
C ARG A 48 5.80 0.12 -5.94
N ALA A 49 5.55 1.29 -5.36
CA ALA A 49 4.72 2.34 -5.97
C ALA A 49 5.34 2.88 -7.27
N VAL A 50 6.68 3.06 -7.28
CA VAL A 50 7.43 3.46 -8.48
C VAL A 50 7.37 2.36 -9.54
N ALA A 51 7.57 1.10 -9.15
CA ALA A 51 7.47 -0.03 -10.07
C ALA A 51 6.08 -0.17 -10.70
N LEU A 52 5.01 0.01 -9.91
CA LEU A 52 3.63 0.01 -10.38
C LEU A 52 3.37 1.11 -11.40
N SER A 53 3.85 2.33 -11.10
CA SER A 53 3.72 3.49 -12.00
C SER A 53 4.47 3.28 -13.32
N ASN A 54 5.71 2.78 -13.25
CA ASN A 54 6.52 2.50 -14.45
C ASN A 54 5.87 1.41 -15.31
N THR A 55 5.35 0.34 -14.69
CA THR A 55 4.65 -0.71 -15.43
C THR A 55 3.41 -0.13 -16.13
N ALA A 56 2.62 0.72 -15.48
CA ALA A 56 1.48 1.35 -16.14
C ALA A 56 1.88 2.23 -17.35
N LEU A 57 3.01 2.94 -17.25
CA LEU A 57 3.55 3.74 -18.35
C LEU A 57 4.08 2.87 -19.50
N ASP A 58 4.78 1.78 -19.21
CA ASP A 58 5.28 0.83 -20.22
C ASP A 58 4.13 0.24 -21.03
N ILE A 59 3.02 -0.12 -20.36
CA ILE A 59 1.79 -0.64 -20.99
C ILE A 59 1.18 0.40 -21.92
N ALA A 60 1.06 1.65 -21.45
CA ALA A 60 0.52 2.74 -22.25
C ALA A 60 1.39 2.99 -23.49
N GLN A 61 2.72 2.98 -23.34
CA GLN A 61 3.66 3.18 -24.43
C GLN A 61 3.60 2.03 -25.44
N ALA A 62 3.52 0.78 -24.98
CA ALA A 62 3.39 -0.39 -25.85
C ALA A 62 2.08 -0.35 -26.66
N ASN A 63 0.95 0.00 -26.03
CA ASN A 63 -0.33 0.10 -26.72
C ASN A 63 -0.35 1.22 -27.77
N LEU A 64 0.29 2.36 -27.48
CA LEU A 64 0.43 3.45 -28.45
C LEU A 64 1.29 3.05 -29.65
N ASN A 65 2.45 2.44 -29.39
CA ASN A 65 3.36 1.98 -30.45
C ASN A 65 2.67 0.96 -31.36
N ASP A 66 2.03 -0.07 -30.79
CA ASP A 66 1.30 -1.08 -31.57
C ASP A 66 0.17 -0.48 -32.39
N GLY A 67 -0.55 0.51 -31.82
CA GLY A 67 -1.61 1.21 -32.53
C GLY A 67 -1.08 2.00 -33.73
N PHE A 68 0.06 2.67 -33.59
CA PHE A 68 0.73 3.37 -34.69
C PHE A 68 1.27 2.40 -35.74
N GLU A 69 1.86 1.28 -35.34
CA GLU A 69 2.34 0.25 -36.26
C GLU A 69 1.18 -0.40 -37.03
N ALA A 70 0.09 -0.75 -36.36
CA ALA A 70 -1.10 -1.29 -37.01
C ALA A 70 -1.73 -0.29 -37.99
N ALA A 71 -1.83 1.00 -37.60
CA ALA A 71 -2.32 2.04 -38.48
C ALA A 71 -1.42 2.25 -39.71
N ARG A 72 -0.10 2.23 -39.52
CA ARG A 72 0.87 2.33 -40.61
C ARG A 72 0.76 1.15 -41.56
N ALA A 73 0.75 -0.07 -41.03
CA ALA A 73 0.61 -1.29 -41.82
C ALA A 73 -0.72 -1.30 -42.58
N ALA A 74 -1.82 -0.85 -41.97
CA ALA A 74 -3.11 -0.78 -42.62
C ALA A 74 -3.16 0.24 -43.78
N MET A 75 -2.42 1.36 -43.67
CA MET A 75 -2.25 2.32 -44.77
C MET A 75 -1.37 1.77 -45.91
N GLU A 76 -0.43 0.88 -45.59
CA GLU A 76 0.46 0.22 -46.56
C GLU A 76 -0.16 -1.07 -47.15
N ALA A 77 -1.34 -1.49 -46.67
CA ALA A 77 -2.03 -2.70 -47.11
C ALA A 77 -2.50 -2.59 -48.57
N LYS A 78 -2.32 -3.67 -49.33
CA LYS A 78 -2.63 -3.73 -50.77
C LYS A 78 -4.10 -3.97 -51.04
N ASP A 79 -4.78 -4.62 -50.10
CA ASP A 79 -6.21 -4.90 -50.18
C ASP A 79 -6.86 -4.96 -48.79
N VAL A 80 -8.19 -5.01 -48.80
CA VAL A 80 -9.02 -5.03 -47.58
C VAL A 80 -8.76 -6.28 -46.74
N ARG A 81 -8.35 -7.40 -47.35
CA ARG A 81 -8.05 -8.63 -46.62
C ARG A 81 -6.77 -8.49 -45.81
N GLU A 82 -5.72 -7.93 -46.40
CA GLU A 82 -4.47 -7.61 -45.72
C GLU A 82 -4.71 -6.62 -44.56
N ALA A 83 -5.54 -5.59 -44.77
CA ALA A 83 -5.94 -4.67 -43.70
C ALA A 83 -6.72 -5.39 -42.56
N PHE A 84 -7.57 -6.36 -42.89
CA PHE A 84 -8.32 -7.14 -41.89
C PHE A 84 -7.41 -8.09 -41.08
N GLU A 85 -6.40 -8.67 -41.72
CA GLU A 85 -5.37 -9.48 -41.08
C GLU A 85 -4.53 -8.64 -40.11
N ILE A 86 -4.16 -7.42 -40.49
CA ILE A 86 -3.45 -6.45 -39.62
C ILE A 86 -4.30 -6.08 -38.40
N GLN A 87 -5.58 -5.75 -38.60
CA GLN A 87 -6.49 -5.44 -37.50
C GLN A 87 -6.67 -6.62 -36.54
N THR A 88 -6.76 -7.84 -37.09
CA THR A 88 -6.90 -9.08 -36.30
C THR A 88 -5.63 -9.37 -35.50
N ALA A 89 -4.46 -9.16 -36.09
CA ALA A 89 -3.17 -9.32 -35.42
C ALA A 89 -3.02 -8.32 -34.27
N TYR A 90 -3.35 -7.03 -34.50
CA TYR A 90 -3.36 -6.01 -33.45
C TYR A 90 -4.26 -6.39 -32.28
N PHE A 91 -5.49 -6.83 -32.54
CA PHE A 91 -6.41 -7.27 -31.47
C PHE A 91 -5.86 -8.47 -30.68
N ARG A 92 -5.18 -9.42 -31.34
CA ARG A 92 -4.51 -10.54 -30.67
C ARG A 92 -3.41 -10.05 -29.74
N THR A 93 -2.54 -9.17 -30.21
CA THR A 93 -1.45 -8.59 -29.42
C THR A 93 -1.97 -7.87 -28.19
N VAL A 94 -2.99 -7.03 -28.34
CA VAL A 94 -3.61 -6.31 -27.23
C VAL A 94 -4.29 -7.27 -26.24
N PHE A 95 -4.94 -8.32 -26.74
CA PHE A 95 -5.59 -9.31 -25.89
C PHE A 95 -4.59 -10.13 -25.07
N ASP A 96 -3.54 -10.66 -25.71
CA ASP A 96 -2.50 -11.45 -25.06
C ASP A 96 -1.76 -10.61 -24.01
N ARG A 97 -1.47 -9.34 -24.34
CA ARG A 97 -0.91 -8.37 -23.42
C ARG A 97 -1.81 -8.13 -22.22
N THR A 98 -3.10 -7.83 -22.45
CA THR A 98 -4.06 -7.57 -21.36
C THR A 98 -4.22 -8.79 -20.45
N ALA A 99 -4.24 -10.00 -21.00
CA ALA A 99 -4.34 -11.24 -20.24
C ALA A 99 -3.09 -11.53 -19.40
N GLY A 100 -1.89 -11.18 -19.89
CA GLY A 100 -0.64 -11.30 -19.15
C GLY A 100 -0.44 -10.21 -18.10
N GLU A 101 -0.65 -8.95 -18.48
CA GLU A 101 -0.41 -7.78 -17.65
C GLU A 101 -1.46 -7.58 -16.56
N GLY A 102 -2.71 -8.01 -16.78
CA GLY A 102 -3.75 -7.96 -15.75
C GLY A 102 -3.39 -8.77 -14.51
N ARG A 103 -2.77 -9.95 -14.69
CA ARG A 103 -2.26 -10.77 -13.57
C ARG A 103 -1.09 -10.09 -12.89
N LYS A 104 -0.12 -9.59 -13.67
CA LYS A 104 1.06 -8.88 -13.16
C LYS A 104 0.68 -7.63 -12.33
N LEU A 105 -0.23 -6.80 -12.83
CA LEU A 105 -0.72 -5.61 -12.11
C LEU A 105 -1.45 -5.98 -10.81
N THR A 106 -2.22 -7.08 -10.83
CA THR A 106 -2.88 -7.60 -9.62
C THR A 106 -1.86 -8.06 -8.59
N GLU A 107 -0.84 -8.81 -9.00
CA GLU A 107 0.26 -9.25 -8.12
C GLU A 107 1.03 -8.07 -7.54
N MET A 108 1.40 -7.08 -8.37
CA MET A 108 2.11 -5.88 -7.93
C MET A 108 1.28 -5.03 -6.94
N THR A 109 -0.02 -4.92 -7.18
CA THR A 109 -0.94 -4.21 -6.27
C THR A 109 -1.07 -4.95 -4.95
N ASN A 110 -1.23 -6.27 -4.98
CA ASN A 110 -1.28 -7.09 -3.77
C ASN A 110 0.02 -7.01 -2.97
N ASP A 111 1.17 -7.01 -3.64
CA ASP A 111 2.47 -6.87 -2.98
C ASP A 111 2.65 -5.47 -2.36
N PHE A 112 2.23 -4.42 -3.06
CA PHE A 112 2.18 -3.05 -2.51
C PHE A 112 1.30 -2.96 -1.26
N VAL A 113 0.09 -3.52 -1.30
CA VAL A 113 -0.84 -3.54 -0.15
C VAL A 113 -0.27 -4.33 1.01
N ARG A 114 0.26 -5.53 0.74
CA ARG A 114 0.85 -6.41 1.76
C ARG A 114 2.00 -5.70 2.48
N THR A 115 2.95 -5.16 1.73
CA THR A 115 4.12 -4.51 2.32
C THR A 115 3.77 -3.19 3.03
N SER A 116 2.75 -2.47 2.56
CA SER A 116 2.26 -1.28 3.27
C SER A 116 1.56 -1.65 4.59
N ALA A 117 0.93 -2.82 4.67
CA ALA A 117 0.21 -3.28 5.86
C ALA A 117 1.13 -3.94 6.91
N GLU A 118 2.25 -4.54 6.50
CA GLU A 118 3.19 -5.26 7.37
C GLU A 118 3.60 -4.47 8.64
N PRO A 119 4.03 -3.20 8.58
CA PRO A 119 4.43 -2.44 9.76
C PRO A 119 3.29 -2.25 10.77
N PHE A 120 2.05 -2.09 10.30
CA PHE A 120 0.88 -1.99 11.17
C PHE A 120 0.51 -3.32 11.81
N THR A 121 0.68 -4.43 11.09
CA THR A 121 0.48 -5.77 11.68
C THR A 121 1.52 -6.08 12.76
N LYS A 122 2.78 -5.68 12.56
CA LYS A 122 3.84 -5.78 13.58
C LYS A 122 3.53 -4.92 14.80
N LEU A 123 3.17 -3.65 14.59
CA LEU A 123 2.75 -2.74 15.66
C LEU A 123 1.59 -3.34 16.48
N ALA A 124 0.57 -3.88 15.82
CA ALA A 124 -0.57 -4.50 16.49
C ALA A 124 -0.19 -5.76 17.29
N ALA A 125 0.81 -6.51 16.86
CA ALA A 125 1.34 -7.66 17.60
C ALA A 125 2.15 -7.21 18.83
N GLU A 126 3.00 -6.20 18.67
CA GLU A 126 3.80 -5.62 19.76
C GLU A 126 2.93 -4.99 20.85
N LEU A 127 1.88 -4.26 20.47
CA LEU A 127 0.92 -3.69 21.43
C LEU A 127 0.19 -4.79 22.20
N ARG A 128 -0.25 -5.85 21.54
CA ARG A 128 -0.88 -7.01 22.20
C ARG A 128 0.06 -7.68 23.20
N ALA A 129 1.33 -7.85 22.82
CA ALA A 129 2.34 -8.43 23.72
C ALA A 129 2.60 -7.53 24.94
N LYS A 130 2.67 -6.21 24.76
CA LYS A 130 2.83 -5.23 25.85
C LYS A 130 1.61 -5.16 26.79
N THR A 131 0.41 -5.50 26.33
CA THR A 131 -0.80 -5.53 27.16
C THR A 131 -1.05 -6.86 27.88
N ALA A 132 -0.34 -7.93 27.49
CA ALA A 132 -0.48 -9.26 28.08
C ALA A 132 0.59 -9.57 29.17
N ALA A 133 1.56 -8.69 29.35
CA ALA A 133 2.61 -8.73 30.38
C ALA A 133 2.29 -7.75 31.52
#